data_AF-A0A8C8A1N7-F1
#
_entry.id   AF-A0A8C8A1N7-F1
#
_cell.length_a   1.000
_cell.length_b   1.000
_cell.length_c   1.000
_cell.angle_alpha   90.00
_cell.angle_beta   90.00
_cell.angle_gamma   90.00
#
_symmetry.space_group_name_H-M   'P 1'
#
loop_
_entity.id
_entity.type
_entity.pdbx_description
1 polymer ?
#
loop_
_entity_poly.entity_id
_entity_poly.type
_entity_poly.pdbx_seq_one_letter_code
_entity_poly.pdbx_strand_id
1 'polypeptide(L)'
;QWSEHFFFGDKDFRSALENGILLCDAIKPGLVRKINRLPTPIAGLDNLTVFLRGCEELGLKGSQLFDPGDLQDTSIRITYFFRDSDCNRKLKNVLNTVFWLGKAASGCAFYSGPTLNLKEFEGLLAQINCTSEKSAFK
;
A
#
# COMPACT_ATOMS: atom_id res chain seq x y z
N GLN A 1 -1.11 -5.68 -15.53
CA GLN A 1 -1.18 -6.85 -14.61
C GLN A 1 -1.19 -6.39 -13.14
N TRP A 2 -0.50 -5.32 -12.75
CA TRP A 2 -0.72 -4.66 -11.45
C TRP A 2 -2.03 -3.88 -11.42
N SER A 3 -2.45 -3.30 -12.54
CA SER A 3 -3.74 -2.61 -12.68
C SER A 3 -4.97 -3.50 -12.39
N GLU A 4 -4.88 -4.80 -12.66
CA GLU A 4 -5.94 -5.77 -12.31
C GLU A 4 -5.87 -6.18 -10.83
N HIS A 5 -4.66 -6.26 -10.25
CA HIS A 5 -4.44 -6.60 -8.84
C HIS A 5 -4.71 -5.43 -7.88
N PHE A 6 -4.58 -4.18 -8.35
CA PHE A 6 -4.88 -2.95 -7.64
C PHE A 6 -6.13 -2.27 -8.22
N PHE A 7 -7.14 -3.05 -8.61
CA PHE A 7 -8.45 -2.52 -8.99
C PHE A 7 -9.30 -2.30 -7.73
N PHE A 8 -9.57 -1.04 -7.39
CA PHE A 8 -10.17 -0.68 -6.10
C PHE A 8 -11.71 -0.65 -6.09
N GLY A 9 -12.36 -0.89 -7.23
CA GLY A 9 -13.82 -0.72 -7.35
C GLY A 9 -14.24 0.69 -6.94
N ASP A 10 -15.30 0.79 -6.11
CA ASP A 10 -15.76 2.07 -5.52
C ASP A 10 -15.02 2.47 -4.24
N LYS A 11 -14.04 1.67 -3.78
CA LYS A 11 -13.27 2.01 -2.58
C LYS A 11 -12.14 2.96 -2.95
N ASP A 12 -11.90 3.94 -2.08
CA ASP A 12 -10.72 4.79 -2.20
C ASP A 12 -9.45 3.96 -1.91
N PHE A 13 -8.33 4.39 -2.50
CA PHE A 13 -7.04 3.71 -2.46
C PHE A 13 -6.64 3.27 -1.05
N ARG A 14 -6.90 4.12 -0.04
CA ARG A 14 -6.56 3.85 1.35
C ARG A 14 -7.40 2.70 1.91
N SER A 15 -8.73 2.80 1.82
CA SER A 15 -9.67 1.79 2.33
C SER A 15 -9.49 0.43 1.67
N ALA A 16 -8.95 0.39 0.45
CA ALA A 16 -8.64 -0.87 -0.20
C ALA A 16 -7.38 -1.57 0.36
N LEU A 17 -6.41 -0.81 0.87
CA LEU A 17 -5.13 -1.34 1.36
C LEU A 17 -5.06 -1.50 2.88
N GLU A 18 -5.94 -0.85 3.64
CA GLU A 18 -5.88 -0.82 5.12
C GLU A 18 -5.97 -2.19 5.81
N ASN A 19 -6.61 -3.17 5.17
CA ASN A 19 -6.70 -4.55 5.68
C ASN A 19 -5.44 -5.38 5.36
N GLY A 20 -4.50 -4.85 4.58
CA GLY A 20 -3.23 -5.48 4.20
C GLY A 20 -3.34 -6.70 3.29
N ILE A 21 -4.55 -7.15 2.92
CA ILE A 21 -4.75 -8.38 2.13
C ILE A 21 -4.20 -8.20 0.72
N LEU A 22 -4.57 -7.10 0.04
CA LEU A 22 -4.10 -6.83 -1.33
C LEU A 22 -2.58 -6.66 -1.39
N LEU A 23 -1.98 -6.03 -0.38
CA LEU A 23 -0.52 -5.89 -0.27
C LEU A 23 0.15 -7.25 -0.11
N CYS A 24 -0.40 -8.11 0.74
CA CYS A 24 0.10 -9.47 0.94
C CYS A 24 -0.09 -10.37 -0.30
N ASP A 25 -1.19 -10.21 -1.04
CA ASP A 25 -1.43 -10.97 -2.27
C ASP A 25 -0.54 -10.48 -3.43
N ALA A 26 -0.10 -9.21 -3.40
CA ALA A 26 0.77 -8.62 -4.41
C ALA A 26 2.27 -8.98 -4.27
N ILE A 27 2.71 -9.35 -3.06
CA ILE A 27 4.09 -9.81 -2.83
C ILE A 27 4.21 -11.32 -3.16
N LYS A 28 5.41 -11.77 -3.56
CA LYS A 28 5.69 -13.14 -4.02
C LYS A 28 4.87 -14.21 -3.28
N PRO A 29 4.17 -15.11 -4.02
CA PRO A 29 3.55 -16.29 -3.42
C PRO A 29 4.57 -17.11 -2.64
N GLY A 30 4.36 -17.29 -1.34
CA GLY A 30 5.26 -18.01 -0.44
C GLY A 30 6.11 -17.15 0.50
N LEU A 31 6.16 -15.82 0.30
CA LEU A 31 6.77 -14.91 1.26
C LEU A 31 5.80 -14.61 2.41
N VAL A 32 4.54 -14.35 2.08
CA VAL A 32 3.45 -14.28 3.05
C VAL A 32 2.83 -15.66 3.21
N ARG A 33 3.13 -16.32 4.34
CA ARG A 33 2.70 -17.70 4.60
C ARG A 33 1.22 -17.83 4.97
N LYS A 34 0.64 -16.79 5.58
CA LYS A 34 -0.75 -16.77 6.03
C LYS A 34 -1.27 -15.33 6.13
N ILE A 35 -2.44 -15.10 5.55
CA ILE A 35 -3.15 -13.81 5.60
C ILE A 35 -4.37 -13.99 6.51
N ASN A 36 -4.57 -13.07 7.46
CA ASN A 36 -5.74 -13.03 8.32
C ASN A 36 -6.87 -12.28 7.63
N ARG A 37 -7.92 -13.00 7.19
CA ARG A 37 -9.06 -12.41 6.46
C ARG A 37 -10.23 -12.03 7.37
N LEU A 38 -10.04 -12.04 8.69
CA LEU A 38 -11.06 -11.58 9.64
C LEU A 38 -11.29 -10.07 9.49
N PRO A 39 -12.54 -9.58 9.52
CA PRO A 39 -12.86 -8.16 9.38
C PRO A 39 -12.62 -7.42 10.71
N THR A 40 -11.38 -7.45 11.20
CA THR A 40 -10.99 -6.82 12.47
C THR A 40 -9.77 -5.92 12.27
N PRO A 41 -9.67 -4.78 12.97
CA PRO A 41 -8.50 -3.89 12.85
C PRO A 41 -7.17 -4.60 13.14
N ILE A 42 -7.18 -5.54 14.09
CA ILE A 42 -6.00 -6.31 14.48
C ILE A 42 -5.54 -7.27 13.37
N ALA A 43 -6.47 -7.91 12.66
CA ALA A 43 -6.14 -8.72 11.47
C ALA A 43 -5.51 -7.86 10.37
N GLY A 44 -6.01 -6.63 10.18
CA GLY A 44 -5.40 -5.68 9.25
C GLY A 44 -3.96 -5.31 9.64
N LEU A 45 -3.72 -4.99 10.92
CA LEU A 45 -2.37 -4.72 11.44
C LEU A 45 -1.42 -5.90 11.24
N ASP A 46 -1.88 -7.11 11.54
CA ASP A 46 -1.08 -8.33 11.38
C ASP A 46 -0.67 -8.52 9.92
N ASN A 47 -1.61 -8.35 8.98
CA ASN A 47 -1.33 -8.46 7.55
C ASN A 47 -0.32 -7.40 7.09
N LEU A 48 -0.47 -6.14 7.50
CA LEU A 48 0.48 -5.07 7.18
C LEU A 48 1.88 -5.37 7.71
N THR A 49 1.97 -5.88 8.94
CA THR A 49 3.24 -6.25 9.57
C THR A 49 3.92 -7.39 8.82
N VAL A 50 3.15 -8.40 8.41
CA VAL A 50 3.66 -9.53 7.63
C VAL A 50 4.12 -9.08 6.24
N PHE A 51 3.37 -8.20 5.58
CA PHE A 51 3.78 -7.59 4.31
C PHE A 51 5.11 -6.85 4.42
N LEU A 52 5.25 -5.96 5.43
CA LEU A 52 6.46 -5.16 5.63
C LEU A 52 7.69 -6.03 5.91
N ARG A 53 7.54 -7.11 6.68
CA ARG A 53 8.61 -8.11 6.86
C ARG A 53 9.01 -8.77 5.54
N GLY A 54 8.05 -9.10 4.69
CA GLY A 54 8.33 -9.62 3.35
C GLY A 54 9.12 -8.62 2.50
N CYS A 55 8.79 -7.32 2.59
CA CYS A 55 9.58 -6.27 1.94
C CYS A 55 11.04 -6.24 2.41
N GLU A 56 11.27 -6.36 3.73
CA GLU A 56 12.63 -6.44 4.30
C GLU A 56 13.39 -7.68 3.84
N GLU A 57 12.73 -8.85 3.76
CA GLU A 57 13.31 -10.08 3.24
C GLU A 57 13.73 -9.97 1.76
N LEU A 58 13.08 -9.09 0.99
CA LEU A 58 13.46 -8.76 -0.38
C LEU A 58 14.53 -7.65 -0.46
N GLY A 59 14.99 -7.13 0.69
CA GLY A 59 16.11 -6.19 0.79
C GLY A 59 15.72 -4.73 0.96
N LEU A 60 14.46 -4.41 1.27
CA LEU A 60 14.06 -3.05 1.58
C LEU A 60 14.59 -2.63 2.96
N LYS A 61 15.01 -1.37 3.08
CA LYS A 61 15.42 -0.75 4.35
C LYS A 61 14.20 -0.14 5.05
N GLY A 62 14.22 -0.06 6.37
CA GLY A 62 13.15 0.58 7.16
C GLY A 62 12.75 1.98 6.67
N SER A 63 13.70 2.79 6.18
CA SER A 63 13.41 4.12 5.61
C SER A 63 12.62 4.10 4.30
N GLN A 64 12.48 2.94 3.66
CA GLN A 64 11.68 2.73 2.44
C GLN A 64 10.31 2.11 2.77
N LEU A 65 10.08 1.72 4.02
CA LEU A 65 8.84 1.13 4.49
C LEU A 65 7.90 2.22 5.01
N PHE A 66 6.61 2.04 4.80
CA PHE A 66 5.57 2.80 5.48
C PHE A 66 5.32 2.21 6.88
N ASP A 67 4.73 2.99 7.76
CA ASP A 67 4.29 2.50 9.07
C ASP A 67 2.84 1.97 8.99
N PRO A 68 2.46 0.87 9.66
CA PRO A 68 1.06 0.40 9.63
C PRO A 68 0.04 1.49 9.97
N GLY A 69 0.41 2.45 10.83
CA GLY A 69 -0.39 3.64 11.15
C GLY A 69 -0.66 4.61 9.99
N ASP A 70 0.14 4.56 8.91
CA ASP A 70 -0.07 5.35 7.69
C ASP A 70 -1.37 4.97 6.98
N LEU A 71 -1.78 3.69 7.08
CA LEU A 71 -3.04 3.19 6.53
C LEU A 71 -4.17 3.18 7.56
N GLN A 72 -3.87 2.94 8.84
CA GLN A 72 -4.89 2.79 9.89
C GLN A 72 -5.42 4.10 10.50
N ASP A 73 -4.86 5.24 10.14
CA ASP A 73 -5.08 6.51 10.83
C ASP A 73 -6.56 6.81 11.20
N THR A 74 -6.83 6.62 12.48
CA THR A 74 -8.11 6.75 13.20
C THR A 74 -8.34 8.20 13.66
N SER A 75 -7.81 9.19 12.94
CA SER A 75 -7.86 10.60 13.34
C SER A 75 -9.21 11.28 13.04
N ILE A 76 -10.29 10.74 13.59
CA ILE A 76 -11.62 11.37 13.54
C ILE A 76 -11.65 12.69 14.35
N ARG A 77 -10.74 12.93 15.31
CA ARG A 77 -10.97 13.96 16.34
C ARG A 77 -10.13 15.25 16.34
N ILE A 78 -9.00 15.38 15.63
CA ILE A 78 -8.15 16.59 15.81
C ILE A 78 -8.20 17.59 14.64
N THR A 79 -8.56 17.21 13.42
CA THR A 79 -8.12 18.05 12.30
C THR A 79 -9.08 18.05 11.13
N TYR A 80 -10.03 18.97 11.07
CA TYR A 80 -10.82 19.22 9.86
C TYR A 80 -10.06 20.13 8.86
N PHE A 81 -8.92 20.73 9.27
CA PHE A 81 -8.18 21.74 8.51
C PHE A 81 -6.85 21.29 7.87
N PHE A 82 -6.28 20.13 8.24
CA PHE A 82 -5.00 19.62 7.68
C PHE A 82 -5.14 18.26 6.96
N ARG A 83 -6.37 17.78 6.68
CA ARG A 83 -6.63 16.39 6.25
C ARG A 83 -5.97 16.01 4.92
N ASP A 84 -5.99 16.88 3.92
CA ASP A 84 -5.51 16.50 2.59
C ASP A 84 -3.98 16.36 2.51
N SER A 85 -3.24 17.23 3.20
CA SER A 85 -1.77 17.21 3.15
C SER A 85 -1.19 15.98 3.85
N ASP A 86 -1.67 15.65 5.05
CA ASP A 86 -1.17 14.52 5.83
C ASP A 86 -1.63 13.17 5.27
N CYS A 87 -2.87 13.06 4.78
CA CYS A 87 -3.32 11.83 4.11
C CYS A 87 -2.52 11.59 2.83
N ASN A 88 -2.24 12.63 2.05
CA ASN A 88 -1.44 12.51 0.82
C ASN A 88 0.01 12.12 1.15
N ARG A 89 0.60 12.66 2.23
CA ARG A 89 1.94 12.27 2.70
C ARG A 89 2.01 10.80 3.13
N LYS A 90 1.03 10.30 3.90
CA LYS A 90 0.97 8.89 4.31
C LYS A 90 0.79 7.94 3.13
N LEU A 91 -0.09 8.28 2.19
CA LEU A 91 -0.27 7.49 0.97
C LEU A 91 0.98 7.49 0.08
N LYS A 92 1.73 8.60 0.03
CA LYS A 92 3.03 8.66 -0.64
C LYS A 92 4.05 7.70 -0.01
N ASN A 93 4.05 7.54 1.32
CA ASN A 93 4.91 6.54 1.97
C ASN A 93 4.57 5.13 1.49
N VAL A 94 3.28 4.78 1.46
CA VAL A 94 2.81 3.47 1.00
C VAL A 94 3.23 3.21 -0.46
N LEU A 95 3.06 4.20 -1.34
CA LEU A 95 3.50 4.12 -2.73
C LEU A 95 5.02 3.96 -2.87
N ASN A 96 5.79 4.70 -2.08
CA ASN A 96 7.25 4.60 -2.09
C ASN A 96 7.70 3.18 -1.73
N THR A 97 7.07 2.55 -0.73
CA THR A 97 7.35 1.15 -0.38
C THR A 97 7.04 0.21 -1.53
N VAL A 98 5.87 0.35 -2.17
CA VAL A 98 5.47 -0.48 -3.31
C VAL A 98 6.44 -0.31 -4.50
N PHE A 99 6.89 0.92 -4.76
CA PHE A 99 7.88 1.21 -5.81
C PHE A 99 9.21 0.50 -5.55
N TRP A 100 9.75 0.65 -4.34
CA TRP A 100 11.02 0.04 -3.97
C TRP A 100 10.94 -1.48 -3.94
N LEU A 101 9.82 -2.02 -3.49
CA LEU A 101 9.52 -3.46 -3.55
C LEU A 101 9.59 -3.95 -4.99
N GLY A 102 8.93 -3.24 -5.90
CA GLY A 102 8.96 -3.54 -7.33
C GLY A 102 10.36 -3.55 -7.94
N LYS A 103 11.19 -2.58 -7.57
CA LYS A 103 12.59 -2.50 -7.99
C LYS A 103 13.43 -3.64 -7.41
N ALA A 104 13.32 -3.91 -6.11
CA ALA A 104 14.05 -4.99 -5.45
C ALA A 104 13.67 -6.37 -6.01
N ALA A 105 12.38 -6.60 -6.23
CA ALA A 105 11.83 -7.80 -6.85
C ALA A 105 12.42 -8.03 -8.26
N SER A 106 12.56 -6.97 -9.08
CA SER A 106 13.13 -7.09 -10.43
C SER A 106 14.62 -7.49 -10.46
N GLY A 107 15.36 -7.19 -9.39
CA GLY A 107 16.77 -7.56 -9.24
C GLY A 107 16.99 -8.93 -8.58
N CYS A 108 15.93 -9.58 -8.11
CA CYS A 108 16.03 -10.84 -7.37
C CYS A 108 15.82 -12.04 -8.30
N ALA A 109 16.89 -12.79 -8.59
CA ALA A 109 16.84 -13.97 -9.48
C ALA A 109 15.89 -15.08 -8.99
N PHE A 110 15.58 -15.12 -7.70
CA PHE A 110 14.66 -16.08 -7.09
C PHE A 110 13.24 -15.54 -6.91
N TYR A 111 12.97 -14.30 -7.30
CA TYR A 111 11.63 -13.72 -7.22
C TYR A 111 10.80 -14.15 -8.44
N SER A 112 9.69 -14.84 -8.17
CA SER A 112 8.77 -15.37 -9.18
C SER A 112 7.40 -14.69 -9.13
N GLY A 113 7.29 -13.59 -8.36
CA GLY A 113 6.05 -12.82 -8.22
C GLY A 113 5.87 -11.80 -9.35
N PRO A 114 4.80 -10.98 -9.27
CA PRO A 114 4.56 -9.92 -10.25
C PRO A 114 5.68 -8.87 -10.23
N THR A 115 6.10 -8.38 -11.40
CA THR A 115 7.16 -7.38 -11.57
C THR A 115 6.56 -5.99 -11.79
N LEU A 116 7.12 -4.96 -11.15
CA LEU A 116 6.57 -3.60 -11.21
C LEU A 116 6.59 -3.06 -12.65
N ASN A 117 5.41 -2.69 -13.14
CA ASN A 117 5.25 -1.94 -14.37
C ASN A 117 5.21 -0.43 -14.06
N LEU A 118 6.24 0.30 -14.50
CA LEU A 118 6.38 1.75 -14.23
C LEU A 118 5.20 2.56 -14.78
N LYS A 119 4.66 2.19 -15.95
CA LYS A 119 3.52 2.89 -16.56
C LYS A 119 2.22 2.68 -15.78
N GLU A 120 2.02 1.48 -15.23
CA GLU A 120 0.87 1.19 -14.36
C GLU A 120 1.01 1.90 -13.00
N PHE A 121 2.24 1.99 -12.47
CA PHE A 121 2.55 2.70 -11.24
C PHE A 121 2.34 4.23 -11.37
N GLU A 122 2.71 4.83 -12.50
CA GLU A 122 2.39 6.23 -12.81
C GLU A 122 0.87 6.49 -12.87
N GLY A 123 0.09 5.56 -13.43
CA GLY A 123 -1.36 5.62 -13.40
C GLY A 123 -1.94 5.61 -11.98
N LEU A 124 -1.36 4.79 -11.09
CA LEU A 124 -1.73 4.72 -9.67
C LEU A 124 -1.40 6.04 -8.92
N LEU A 125 -0.23 6.61 -9.19
CA LEU A 125 0.17 7.92 -8.67
C LEU A 125 -0.80 9.03 -9.09
N ALA A 126 -1.24 9.01 -10.35
CA ALA A 126 -2.20 9.99 -10.87
C ALA A 126 -3.58 9.89 -10.19
N GLN A 127 -4.04 8.67 -9.88
CA GLN A 127 -5.33 8.45 -9.19
C GLN A 127 -5.35 9.06 -7.80
N ILE A 128 -4.25 8.92 -7.03
CA ILE A 128 -4.13 9.48 -5.67
C ILE A 128 -4.02 11.00 -5.70
N ASN A 129 -3.27 11.56 -6.65
CA ASN A 129 -3.19 13.01 -6.81
C ASN A 129 -4.54 13.61 -7.22
N CYS A 130 -5.35 12.89 -8.02
CA CYS A 130 -6.68 13.33 -8.43
C CYS A 130 -7.74 13.16 -7.33
N THR A 131 -7.52 12.27 -6.35
CA THR A 131 -8.42 12.15 -5.19
C THR A 131 -8.36 13.38 -4.29
N SER A 132 -7.22 14.09 -4.26
CA SER A 132 -7.09 15.38 -3.55
C SER A 132 -7.88 16.53 -4.19
N GLU A 133 -8.25 16.46 -5.48
CA GLU A 133 -9.01 17.53 -6.16
C GLU A 133 -10.53 17.35 -6.04
N LYS A 134 -11.03 16.12 -5.88
CA LYS A 134 -12.48 15.86 -5.80
C LYS A 134 -13.13 16.25 -4.45
N SER A 135 -12.33 16.53 -3.42
CA SER A 135 -12.82 17.06 -2.13
C SER A 135 -13.07 18.57 -2.15
N ALA A 136 -12.62 19.30 -3.20
CA ALA A 136 -12.78 20.75 -3.30
C ALA A 136 -14.13 21.20 -3.90
N PHE A 137 -14.96 20.27 -4.37
CA PHE A 137 -16.30 20.55 -4.91
C PHE A 137 -17.35 19.67 -4.24
N LYS A 138 -17.58 19.88 -2.95
CA LYS A 138 -18.85 19.54 -2.32
C LYS A 138 -19.19 20.50 -1.19
#